data_AF-A0A1S4D3S2-F1
#
_entry.id   AF-A0A1S4D3S2-F1
#
_cell.length_a   1.000
_cell.length_b   1.000
_cell.length_c   1.000
_cell.angle_alpha   90.00
_cell.angle_beta   90.00
_cell.angle_gamma   90.00
#
_symmetry.space_group_name_H-M   'P 1'
#
loop_
_entity.id
_entity.type
_entity.pdbx_description
1 polymer ?
#
loop_
_entity_poly.entity_id
_entity_poly.type
_entity_poly.pdbx_seq_one_letter_code
_entity_poly.pdbx_strand_id
1 'polypeptide(L)'
;ELFYVPIERPPPPTSSLWLPTARGPPLAQPIDKWILQHILMVYYSPPTWFVLHVLETFSSMHGQKGVLGFLESHENFPFTAQGIVPDIVINPHAFPSRRGFSRWGNERVYNGRTGEMVQNLIFMGPTFYQRLIHMAEDKVKFRNTGPVHPLTRQPVADRKRFSGIKFGEMERDCLIAHGAAANLHERLFTLSDSSQMHICGKCKNMVNVIQRSVQGGKVRGPYCRFCESVEDIVKVDVPYGAKLLCQELFSMGISLKFDTEIC
;
A
#
# COMPACT_ATOMS: atom_id res chain seq x y z
N GLU A 1 6.00 6.35 18.77
CA GLU A 1 7.19 7.08 19.23
C GLU A 1 7.89 7.66 18.02
N LEU A 2 8.07 8.97 17.99
CA LEU A 2 8.74 9.67 16.88
C LEU A 2 10.20 9.88 17.30
N PHE A 3 11.13 9.30 16.53
CA PHE A 3 12.54 9.63 16.67
C PHE A 3 12.89 10.85 15.83
N TYR A 4 13.90 11.58 16.28
CA TYR A 4 14.53 12.67 15.54
C TYR A 4 15.99 12.29 15.34
N VAL A 5 16.48 12.32 14.11
CA VAL A 5 17.86 11.97 13.77
C VAL A 5 18.52 13.09 12.98
N PRO A 6 19.75 13.53 13.33
CA PRO A 6 20.48 14.51 12.56
C PRO A 6 20.98 13.91 11.24
N ILE A 7 20.95 14.72 10.18
CA ILE A 7 21.46 14.33 8.87
C ILE A 7 23.00 14.42 8.89
N GLU A 8 23.70 13.28 8.81
CA GLU A 8 25.10 13.25 8.38
C GLU A 8 25.17 13.34 6.84
N ARG A 9 25.94 14.29 6.32
CA ARG A 9 26.22 14.33 4.87
C ARG A 9 27.07 13.12 4.50
N PRO A 10 26.73 12.33 3.46
CA PRO A 10 27.59 11.25 3.01
C PRO A 10 28.91 11.82 2.47
N PRO A 11 30.06 11.17 2.73
CA PRO A 11 31.30 11.52 2.04
C PRO A 11 31.13 11.31 0.52
N PRO A 12 31.81 12.10 -0.33
CA PRO A 12 31.73 11.94 -1.77
C PRO A 12 32.18 10.53 -2.19
N PRO A 13 31.58 9.92 -3.22
CA PRO A 13 31.95 8.59 -3.66
C PRO A 13 33.39 8.62 -4.19
N THR A 14 34.33 8.08 -3.43
CA THR A 14 35.67 7.76 -3.93
C THR A 14 35.53 6.66 -4.97
N SER A 15 35.69 7.03 -6.23
CA SER A 15 35.75 6.11 -7.37
C SER A 15 37.03 5.27 -7.29
N SER A 16 37.00 4.16 -6.55
CA SER A 16 38.00 3.10 -6.68
C SER A 16 37.33 1.85 -7.26
N LEU A 17 37.26 1.84 -8.60
CA LEU A 17 36.89 0.67 -9.39
C LEU A 17 38.02 -0.37 -9.26
N TRP A 18 37.90 -1.31 -8.32
CA TRP A 18 38.78 -2.48 -8.29
C TRP A 18 38.31 -3.45 -9.38
N LEU A 19 38.84 -3.29 -10.59
CA LEU A 19 38.79 -4.33 -11.63
C LEU A 19 39.87 -5.37 -11.34
N PRO A 20 39.55 -6.68 -11.23
CA PRO A 20 40.57 -7.71 -11.20
C PRO A 20 41.28 -7.75 -12.55
N THR A 21 42.60 -7.57 -12.55
CA THR A 21 43.47 -7.74 -13.71
C THR A 21 43.42 -9.17 -14.22
N ALA A 22 42.75 -9.40 -15.36
CA ALA A 22 42.86 -10.65 -16.12
C ALA A 22 43.92 -10.48 -17.22
N ARG A 23 45.06 -11.17 -17.08
CA ARG A 23 46.04 -11.37 -18.15
C ARG A 23 45.42 -12.30 -19.21
N GLY A 24 45.51 -11.95 -20.48
CA GLY A 24 45.34 -12.90 -21.60
C GLY A 24 46.69 -13.45 -22.10
N PRO A 25 46.72 -14.24 -23.19
CA PRO A 25 46.07 -15.55 -23.43
C PRO A 25 47.17 -16.61 -23.75
N PRO A 26 46.90 -17.85 -24.27
CA PRO A 26 46.56 -18.01 -25.69
C PRO A 26 45.71 -19.27 -26.06
N LEU A 27 45.35 -19.32 -27.35
CA LEU A 27 44.93 -20.48 -28.16
C LEU A 27 43.46 -20.95 -28.08
N ALA A 28 42.74 -20.59 -29.14
CA ALA A 28 41.45 -21.11 -29.52
C ALA A 28 41.54 -22.60 -29.94
N GLN A 29 40.71 -23.44 -29.34
CA GLN A 29 40.27 -24.73 -29.88
C GLN A 29 38.75 -24.85 -29.71
N PRO A 30 38.03 -25.47 -30.67
CA PRO A 30 36.57 -25.50 -30.67
C PRO A 30 36.09 -26.53 -29.64
N ILE A 31 35.59 -26.05 -28.49
CA ILE A 31 34.92 -26.90 -27.51
C ILE A 31 33.45 -26.98 -27.89
N ASP A 32 33.00 -28.21 -28.05
CA ASP A 32 31.64 -28.63 -28.34
C ASP A 32 30.57 -27.97 -27.46
N LYS A 33 29.36 -27.87 -28.04
CA LYS A 33 28.12 -27.33 -27.47
C LYS A 33 27.88 -27.75 -26.00
N TRP A 34 28.25 -26.89 -25.07
CA TRP A 34 27.62 -26.81 -23.75
C TRP A 34 26.75 -25.54 -23.72
N ILE A 35 25.47 -25.70 -24.03
CA ILE A 35 24.49 -24.60 -23.88
C ILE A 35 24.39 -24.30 -22.39
N LEU A 36 24.89 -23.14 -21.95
CA LEU A 36 24.67 -22.61 -20.61
C LEU A 36 23.14 -22.49 -20.37
N GLN A 37 22.53 -23.49 -19.74
CA GLN A 37 21.08 -23.53 -19.49
C GLN A 37 20.64 -22.69 -18.28
N HIS A 38 21.56 -22.36 -17.37
CA HIS A 38 21.25 -21.62 -16.15
C HIS A 38 22.30 -20.55 -15.88
N ILE A 39 21.90 -19.28 -16.07
CA ILE A 39 22.65 -18.12 -15.61
C ILE A 39 21.98 -17.66 -14.31
N LEU A 40 22.68 -17.83 -13.18
CA LEU A 40 22.26 -17.25 -11.92
C LEU A 40 22.73 -15.78 -11.88
N MET A 41 21.84 -14.84 -12.17
CA MET A 41 22.10 -13.41 -11.95
C MET A 41 21.75 -13.06 -10.50
N VAL A 42 22.79 -12.82 -9.70
CA VAL A 42 22.64 -12.23 -8.35
C VAL A 42 22.74 -10.72 -8.50
N TYR A 43 21.63 -10.01 -8.30
CA TYR A 43 21.62 -8.56 -8.25
C TYR A 43 21.94 -8.08 -6.84
N TYR A 44 23.00 -7.29 -6.69
CA TYR A 44 23.25 -6.54 -5.46
C TYR A 44 22.58 -5.17 -5.58
N SER A 45 21.41 -5.00 -4.96
CA SER A 45 20.87 -3.66 -4.73
C SER A 45 21.58 -3.12 -3.50
N PRO A 46 22.38 -2.04 -3.60
CA PRO A 46 22.99 -1.43 -2.43
C PRO A 46 21.84 -0.95 -1.56
N PRO A 47 21.67 -1.48 -0.33
CA PRO A 47 20.58 -1.00 0.49
C PRO A 47 20.91 0.44 0.88
N THR A 48 19.88 1.26 1.09
CA THR A 48 19.98 2.66 1.54
C THR A 48 20.51 2.75 2.99
N TRP A 49 21.51 1.94 3.34
CA TRP A 49 22.16 1.91 4.65
C TRP A 49 22.77 3.26 5.02
N PHE A 50 23.20 4.04 4.03
CA PHE A 50 23.84 5.35 4.22
C PHE A 50 22.86 6.51 4.36
N VAL A 51 21.59 6.35 3.96
CA VAL A 51 20.61 7.45 3.98
C VAL A 51 19.44 7.01 4.84
N LEU A 52 19.20 7.78 5.90
CA LEU A 52 18.03 7.62 6.74
C LEU A 52 16.81 8.19 6.02
N HIS A 53 15.75 7.40 5.92
CA HIS A 53 14.46 7.85 5.42
C HIS A 53 13.46 8.03 6.57
N VAL A 54 12.64 9.06 6.48
CA VAL A 54 11.51 9.27 7.40
C VAL A 54 10.59 8.03 7.32
N LEU A 55 9.95 7.69 8.45
CA LEU A 55 9.11 6.50 8.64
C LEU A 55 9.88 5.15 8.74
N GLU A 56 11.20 5.17 8.77
CA GLU A 56 11.97 3.99 9.14
C GLU A 56 11.78 3.59 10.60
N THR A 57 11.91 2.30 10.89
CA THR A 57 11.66 1.78 12.22
C THR A 57 12.94 1.38 12.92
N PHE A 58 13.14 1.87 14.14
CA PHE A 58 14.27 1.58 15.00
C PHE A 58 13.81 0.93 16.28
N SER A 59 14.66 0.09 16.86
CA SER A 59 14.42 -0.51 18.17
C SER A 59 15.65 -0.35 19.06
N SER A 60 15.41 -0.06 20.33
CA SER A 60 16.43 -0.27 21.36
C SER A 60 16.56 -1.76 21.68
N MET A 61 17.67 -2.14 22.32
CA MET A 61 17.87 -3.51 22.84
C MET A 61 16.88 -3.91 23.95
N HIS A 62 16.05 -2.98 24.42
CA HIS A 62 15.09 -3.18 25.50
C HIS A 62 13.64 -3.30 25.00
N GLY A 63 13.46 -3.56 23.70
CA GLY A 63 12.13 -3.78 23.10
C GLY A 63 11.31 -2.51 22.89
N GLN A 64 11.95 -1.33 22.94
CA GLN A 64 11.28 -0.06 22.62
C GLN A 64 11.44 0.20 21.14
N LYS A 65 10.32 0.07 20.42
CA LYS A 65 10.25 0.25 18.98
C LYS A 65 9.59 1.58 18.66
N GLY A 66 10.28 2.41 17.91
CA GLY A 66 9.75 3.67 17.41
C GLY A 66 10.00 3.88 15.92
N VAL A 67 9.37 4.90 15.38
CA VAL A 67 9.43 5.26 13.96
C VAL A 67 10.10 6.61 13.85
N LEU A 68 11.00 6.78 12.89
CA LEU A 68 11.64 8.06 12.59
C LEU A 68 10.58 9.05 12.11
N GLY A 69 10.31 10.07 12.91
CA GLY A 69 9.27 11.06 12.63
C GLY A 69 9.75 12.22 11.79
N PHE A 70 10.98 12.67 12.07
CA PHE A 70 11.54 13.85 11.44
C PHE A 70 13.06 13.77 11.39
N LEU A 71 13.63 14.26 10.29
CA LEU A 71 15.06 14.42 10.07
C LEU A 71 15.35 15.92 10.04
N GLU A 72 16.31 16.33 10.83
CA GLU A 72 16.65 17.74 11.00
C GLU A 72 18.15 17.94 10.83
N SER A 73 18.57 19.16 10.50
CA SER A 73 19.99 19.47 10.43
C SER A 73 20.61 19.49 11.84
N HIS A 74 21.86 19.05 11.95
CA HIS A 74 22.62 19.03 13.21
C HIS A 74 22.68 20.42 13.90
N GLU A 75 22.65 21.49 13.11
CA GLU A 75 22.64 22.89 13.59
C GLU A 75 21.39 23.24 14.42
N ASN A 76 20.26 22.62 14.10
CA ASN A 76 18.99 22.88 14.74
C ASN A 76 18.74 22.00 15.98
N PHE A 77 19.57 20.99 16.23
CA PHE A 77 19.44 20.10 17.38
C PHE A 77 19.94 20.75 18.68
N PRO A 78 19.40 20.34 19.84
CA PRO A 78 19.95 20.76 21.12
C PRO A 78 21.38 20.25 21.29
N PHE A 79 22.25 21.09 21.82
CA PHE A 79 23.67 20.77 22.02
C PHE A 79 24.11 21.04 23.46
N THR A 80 25.10 20.30 23.94
CA THR A 80 25.67 20.48 25.29
C THR A 80 26.69 21.63 25.31
N ALA A 81 27.08 22.10 26.50
CA ALA A 81 28.16 23.09 26.62
C ALA A 81 29.50 22.63 26.01
N GLN A 82 29.68 21.31 25.84
CA GLN A 82 30.84 20.68 25.22
C GLN A 82 30.72 20.57 23.69
N GLY A 83 29.58 20.97 23.12
CA GLY A 83 29.28 20.87 21.69
C GLY A 83 28.80 19.49 21.23
N ILE A 84 28.41 18.60 22.16
CA ILE A 84 27.87 17.28 21.82
C ILE A 84 26.41 17.45 21.39
N VAL A 85 26.06 16.88 20.26
CA VAL A 85 24.69 16.86 19.71
C VAL A 85 24.21 15.41 19.68
N PRO A 86 22.96 15.13 20.08
CA PRO A 86 22.44 13.78 20.11
C PRO A 86 22.03 13.28 18.71
N ASP A 87 22.36 12.02 18.42
CA ASP A 87 21.95 11.36 17.17
C ASP A 87 20.47 10.93 17.18
N ILE A 88 19.90 10.63 18.35
CA ILE A 88 18.51 10.19 18.46
C ILE A 88 17.87 10.90 19.64
N VAL A 89 16.77 11.61 19.38
CA VAL A 89 15.91 12.16 20.45
C VAL A 89 14.64 11.34 20.57
N ILE A 90 14.28 11.02 21.81
CA ILE A 90 13.12 10.21 22.17
C ILE A 90 12.23 11.03 23.08
N ASN A 91 10.93 10.96 22.86
CA ASN A 91 9.97 11.60 23.74
C ASN A 91 9.99 10.92 25.13
N PRO A 92 10.19 11.66 26.24
CA PRO A 92 10.16 11.10 27.59
C PRO A 92 8.82 10.42 27.93
N HIS A 93 7.71 10.79 27.28
CA HIS A 93 6.41 10.12 27.44
C HIS A 93 6.39 8.65 26.97
N ALA A 94 7.40 8.21 26.21
CA ALA A 94 7.59 6.80 25.87
C ALA A 94 7.94 5.93 27.11
N PHE A 95 8.43 6.56 28.17
CA PHE A 95 8.86 5.87 29.38
C PHE A 95 7.82 6.05 30.49
N PRO A 96 7.38 4.98 31.17
CA PRO A 96 6.45 5.10 32.28
C PRO A 96 7.10 5.90 33.41
N SER A 97 6.35 6.86 33.98
CA SER A 97 6.80 7.82 35.00
C SER A 97 7.41 7.21 36.28
N ARG A 98 7.26 5.89 36.50
CA ARG A 98 7.75 5.18 37.68
C ARG A 98 9.07 4.43 37.48
N ARG A 99 9.65 4.41 36.28
CA ARG A 99 11.01 3.91 36.05
C ARG A 99 11.92 5.10 35.79
N GLY A 100 12.51 5.64 36.86
CA GLY A 100 13.41 6.78 36.79
C GLY A 100 14.69 6.42 36.06
N PHE A 101 15.04 7.22 35.06
CA PHE A 101 16.40 7.22 34.53
C PHE A 101 17.38 7.58 35.65
N SER A 102 18.62 7.09 35.49
CA SER A 102 19.70 7.46 36.39
C SER A 102 19.85 8.99 36.44
N ARG A 103 19.73 9.58 37.65
CA ARG A 103 19.87 11.03 37.86
C ARG A 103 21.22 11.57 37.39
N TRP A 104 22.24 10.70 37.36
CA TRP A 104 23.61 11.06 37.00
C TRP A 104 23.84 11.29 35.50
N GLY A 105 22.91 10.92 34.62
CA GLY A 105 23.00 11.16 33.17
C GLY A 105 22.32 12.45 32.70
N ASN A 106 21.99 13.36 33.62
CA ASN A 106 21.28 14.60 33.29
C ASN A 106 22.27 15.71 32.93
N GLU A 107 22.17 16.22 31.72
CA GLU A 107 23.03 17.28 31.19
C GLU A 107 22.25 18.57 30.89
N ARG A 108 22.96 19.70 30.91
CA ARG A 108 22.43 21.01 30.52
C ARG A 108 22.65 21.19 29.01
N VAL A 109 21.58 21.49 28.29
CA VAL A 109 21.62 21.70 26.84
C VAL A 109 21.11 23.09 26.46
N TYR A 110 21.52 23.53 25.28
CA TYR A 110 21.06 24.75 24.62
C TYR A 110 20.19 24.40 23.43
N ASN A 111 19.21 25.24 23.12
CA ASN A 111 18.36 25.09 21.94
C ASN A 111 19.15 25.47 20.68
N GLY A 112 19.27 24.57 19.70
CA GLY A 112 20.01 24.82 18.46
C GLY A 112 19.44 25.97 17.61
N ARG A 113 18.12 26.23 17.70
CA ARG A 113 17.47 27.29 16.91
C ARG A 113 17.57 28.68 17.53
N THR A 114 17.47 28.78 18.85
CA THR A 114 17.45 30.09 19.56
C THR A 114 18.76 30.40 20.27
N GLY A 115 19.62 29.41 20.51
CA GLY A 115 20.82 29.53 21.32
C GLY A 115 20.55 29.66 22.83
N GLU A 116 19.29 29.68 23.25
CA GLU A 116 18.92 29.81 24.65
C GLU A 116 19.08 28.50 25.42
N MET A 117 19.35 28.62 26.72
CA MET A 117 19.48 27.48 27.60
C MET A 117 18.10 26.85 27.90
N VAL A 118 18.00 25.53 27.77
CA VAL A 118 16.78 24.80 28.10
C VAL A 118 16.58 24.81 29.63
N GLN A 119 15.35 25.06 30.07
CA GLN A 119 15.01 25.21 31.50
C GLN A 119 15.24 23.92 32.30
N ASN A 120 14.94 22.76 31.70
CA ASN A 120 15.06 21.45 32.35
C ASN A 120 16.33 20.73 31.92
N LEU A 121 16.88 19.92 32.82
CA LEU A 121 17.99 19.02 32.49
C LEU A 121 17.47 17.89 31.58
N ILE A 122 18.22 17.57 30.53
CA ILE A 122 17.90 16.49 29.60
C ILE A 122 18.78 15.30 29.93
N PHE A 123 18.18 14.11 30.01
CA PHE A 123 18.93 12.87 30.15
C PHE A 123 19.61 12.53 28.83
N MET A 124 20.95 12.48 28.82
CA MET A 124 21.76 12.12 27.67
C MET A 124 22.67 10.95 28.01
N GLY A 125 22.83 10.04 27.06
CA GLY A 125 23.72 8.90 27.23
C GLY A 125 23.77 8.01 25.98
N PRO A 126 24.90 7.31 25.77
CA PRO A 126 25.04 6.40 24.64
C PRO A 126 24.09 5.21 24.81
N THR A 127 23.31 4.91 23.77
CA THR A 127 22.39 3.77 23.76
C THR A 127 22.49 3.04 22.42
N PHE A 128 22.58 1.71 22.45
CA PHE A 128 22.61 0.91 21.24
C PHE A 128 21.22 0.81 20.60
N TYR A 129 21.16 1.15 19.31
CA TYR A 129 19.97 1.06 18.48
C TYR A 129 20.15 0.09 17.32
N GLN A 130 19.06 -0.56 16.94
CA GLN A 130 18.97 -1.47 15.79
C GLN A 130 18.00 -0.88 14.76
N ARG A 131 18.44 -0.83 13.49
CA ARG A 131 17.56 -0.52 12.35
C ARG A 131 16.80 -1.77 11.96
N LEU A 132 15.48 -1.70 11.91
CA LEU A 132 14.65 -2.83 11.53
C LEU A 132 14.47 -2.90 10.02
N ILE A 133 14.38 -4.12 9.49
CA ILE A 133 14.22 -4.39 8.05
C ILE A 133 12.88 -3.94 7.46
N HIS A 134 11.89 -3.59 8.30
CA HIS A 134 10.57 -3.22 7.84
C HIS A 134 10.53 -1.75 7.44
N MET A 135 10.81 -1.49 6.18
CA MET A 135 10.77 -0.15 5.62
C MET A 135 9.33 0.33 5.39
N ALA A 136 9.07 1.62 5.56
CA ALA A 136 7.77 2.21 5.28
C ALA A 136 7.49 2.30 3.77
N GLU A 137 8.53 2.49 2.96
CA GLU A 137 8.48 2.45 1.50
C GLU A 137 7.88 1.10 1.02
N ASP A 138 8.26 0.02 1.70
CA ASP A 138 7.68 -1.32 1.53
C ASP A 138 6.28 -1.47 2.10
N LYS A 139 5.56 -0.40 2.46
CA LYS A 139 4.15 -0.47 2.87
C LYS A 139 3.25 0.51 2.14
N VAL A 140 3.82 1.49 1.45
CA VAL A 140 3.03 2.46 0.66
C VAL A 140 2.23 1.71 -0.41
N LYS A 141 0.94 2.05 -0.51
CA LYS A 141 -0.01 1.55 -1.52
C LYS A 141 -0.80 2.74 -2.05
N PHE A 142 -0.84 2.88 -3.37
CA PHE A 142 -1.69 3.83 -4.05
C PHE A 142 -2.30 3.16 -5.28
N ARG A 143 -3.52 3.55 -5.64
CA ARG A 143 -4.20 3.08 -6.84
C ARG A 143 -5.17 4.15 -7.31
N ASN A 144 -5.11 4.48 -8.60
CA ASN A 144 -6.16 5.24 -9.28
C ASN A 144 -7.03 4.27 -10.08
N THR A 145 -6.43 3.63 -11.09
CA THR A 145 -7.01 2.52 -11.86
C THR A 145 -6.04 1.33 -11.86
N GLY A 146 -6.52 0.13 -12.17
CA GLY A 146 -5.65 -1.05 -12.18
C GLY A 146 -6.38 -2.33 -12.57
N PRO A 147 -5.69 -3.49 -12.52
CA PRO A 147 -6.27 -4.76 -12.89
C PRO A 147 -7.42 -5.13 -11.95
N VAL A 148 -8.41 -5.80 -12.53
CA VAL A 148 -9.58 -6.35 -11.83
C VAL A 148 -9.60 -7.86 -11.95
N HIS A 149 -10.20 -8.52 -10.97
CA HIS A 149 -10.35 -9.96 -10.97
C HIS A 149 -11.34 -10.40 -12.07
N PRO A 150 -11.04 -11.42 -12.90
CA PRO A 150 -11.91 -11.80 -14.02
C PRO A 150 -13.32 -12.21 -13.60
N LEU A 151 -13.45 -12.90 -12.46
CA LEU A 151 -14.73 -13.42 -11.98
C LEU A 151 -15.60 -12.37 -11.31
N THR A 152 -15.03 -11.43 -10.53
CA THR A 152 -15.80 -10.49 -9.69
C THR A 152 -15.71 -9.06 -10.21
N ARG A 153 -14.81 -8.78 -11.16
CA ARG A 153 -14.47 -7.44 -11.66
C ARG A 153 -14.06 -6.43 -10.57
N GLN A 154 -13.78 -6.91 -9.37
CA GLN A 154 -13.27 -6.09 -8.28
C GLN A 154 -11.74 -5.96 -8.35
N PRO A 155 -11.16 -4.92 -7.73
CA PRO A 155 -9.72 -4.76 -7.64
C PRO A 155 -9.01 -6.00 -7.06
N VAL A 156 -7.92 -6.42 -7.69
CA VAL A 156 -7.10 -7.56 -7.21
C VAL A 156 -6.44 -7.21 -5.87
N ALA A 157 -6.25 -8.18 -4.97
CA ALA A 157 -5.69 -7.98 -3.63
C ALA A 157 -4.15 -7.85 -3.58
N ASP A 158 -3.44 -8.33 -4.61
CA ASP A 158 -1.98 -8.42 -4.64
C ASP A 158 -1.28 -7.05 -4.78
N ARG A 159 -0.45 -6.71 -3.80
CA ARG A 159 0.26 -5.42 -3.73
C ARG A 159 1.15 -5.17 -4.94
N LYS A 160 1.82 -6.21 -5.44
CA LYS A 160 2.74 -6.08 -6.59
C LYS A 160 2.00 -5.69 -7.89
N ARG A 161 0.69 -5.92 -7.93
CA ARG A 161 -0.18 -5.63 -9.09
C ARG A 161 -1.03 -4.38 -8.88
N PHE A 162 -0.53 -3.41 -8.12
CA PHE A 162 -1.25 -2.17 -7.78
C PHE A 162 -2.65 -2.47 -7.23
N SER A 163 -2.72 -3.26 -6.16
CA SER A 163 -3.99 -3.69 -5.59
C SER A 163 -4.86 -2.56 -5.07
N GLY A 164 -6.16 -2.79 -5.08
CA GLY A 164 -7.11 -1.96 -4.34
C GLY A 164 -6.91 -2.09 -2.84
N ILE A 165 -7.33 -1.06 -2.11
CA ILE A 165 -7.44 -1.12 -0.65
C ILE A 165 -8.78 -1.78 -0.34
N LYS A 166 -8.77 -2.77 0.56
CA LYS A 166 -9.99 -3.45 0.98
C LYS A 166 -10.82 -2.48 1.81
N PHE A 167 -12.03 -2.22 1.35
CA PHE A 167 -13.09 -1.59 2.15
C PHE A 167 -13.91 -2.73 2.78
N GLY A 168 -13.78 -2.91 4.09
CA GLY A 168 -14.39 -4.01 4.82
C GLY A 168 -15.73 -3.64 5.45
N GLU A 169 -16.24 -4.59 6.21
CA GLU A 169 -17.50 -4.46 6.95
C GLU A 169 -17.41 -3.39 8.05
N MET A 170 -16.30 -3.32 8.77
CA MET A 170 -16.11 -2.33 9.82
C MET A 170 -16.11 -0.90 9.27
N GLU A 171 -15.46 -0.67 8.13
CA GLU A 171 -15.45 0.65 7.49
C GLU A 171 -16.83 1.03 6.94
N ARG A 172 -17.59 0.05 6.43
CA ARG A 172 -18.99 0.23 6.02
C ARG A 172 -19.83 0.70 7.20
N ASP A 173 -19.76 0.01 8.32
CA ASP A 173 -20.59 0.29 9.49
C ASP A 173 -20.29 1.66 10.09
N CYS A 174 -19.02 2.08 10.10
CA CYS A 174 -18.63 3.44 10.47
C CYS A 174 -19.26 4.51 9.56
N LEU A 175 -19.26 4.31 8.23
CA LEU A 175 -19.87 5.28 7.30
C LEU A 175 -21.40 5.33 7.45
N ILE A 176 -22.04 4.19 7.73
CA ILE A 176 -23.46 4.13 8.02
C ILE A 176 -23.77 4.90 9.31
N ALA A 177 -22.97 4.72 10.36
CA ALA A 177 -23.13 5.44 11.63
C ALA A 177 -23.00 6.96 11.47
N HIS A 178 -22.13 7.41 10.56
CA HIS A 178 -22.00 8.83 10.20
C HIS A 178 -23.13 9.35 9.28
N GLY A 179 -24.00 8.49 8.76
CA GLY A 179 -25.04 8.89 7.80
C GLY A 179 -24.51 9.26 6.41
N ALA A 180 -23.27 8.88 6.08
CA ALA A 180 -22.60 9.27 4.84
C ALA A 180 -22.96 8.31 3.67
N ALA A 181 -24.25 8.26 3.31
CA ALA A 181 -24.77 7.31 2.31
C ALA A 181 -24.17 7.52 0.90
N ALA A 182 -23.94 8.77 0.49
CA ALA A 182 -23.32 9.06 -0.81
C ALA A 182 -21.88 8.52 -0.90
N ASN A 183 -21.08 8.71 0.15
CA ASN A 183 -19.71 8.19 0.23
C ASN A 183 -19.69 6.66 0.26
N LEU A 184 -20.65 6.05 0.97
CA LEU A 184 -20.80 4.59 1.01
C LEU A 184 -21.08 4.04 -0.39
N HIS A 185 -22.01 4.68 -1.12
CA HIS A 185 -22.35 4.32 -2.49
C HIS A 185 -21.15 4.51 -3.43
N GLU A 186 -20.42 5.62 -3.35
CA GLU A 186 -19.23 5.85 -4.17
C GLU A 186 -18.17 4.74 -3.96
N ARG A 187 -17.90 4.38 -2.70
CA ARG A 187 -16.86 3.39 -2.33
C ARG A 187 -17.23 1.96 -2.70
N LEU A 188 -18.47 1.54 -2.44
CA LEU A 188 -18.92 0.16 -2.67
C LEU A 188 -19.43 -0.08 -4.09
N PHE A 189 -19.96 0.94 -4.77
CA PHE A 189 -20.60 0.79 -6.07
C PHE A 189 -19.80 1.44 -7.19
N THR A 190 -19.66 2.77 -7.18
CA THR A 190 -19.10 3.52 -8.32
C THR A 190 -17.64 3.17 -8.58
N LEU A 191 -16.82 3.10 -7.53
CA LEU A 191 -15.37 2.87 -7.62
C LEU A 191 -14.95 1.40 -7.66
N SER A 192 -15.82 0.48 -7.22
CA SER A 192 -15.51 -0.95 -7.11
C SER A 192 -15.93 -1.71 -8.36
N ASP A 193 -17.24 -1.94 -8.53
CA ASP A 193 -17.76 -2.91 -9.49
C ASP A 193 -19.11 -2.50 -10.09
N SER A 194 -19.25 -1.23 -10.46
CA SER A 194 -20.44 -0.75 -11.19
C SER A 194 -20.65 -1.54 -12.49
N SER A 195 -21.86 -2.05 -12.68
CA SER A 195 -22.21 -2.85 -13.85
C SER A 195 -23.68 -2.69 -14.24
N GLN A 196 -23.99 -2.97 -15.50
CA GLN A 196 -25.36 -2.92 -16.02
C GLN A 196 -25.97 -4.31 -16.10
N MET A 197 -27.22 -4.41 -15.64
CA MET A 197 -28.08 -5.59 -15.76
C MET A 197 -29.37 -5.20 -16.50
N HIS A 198 -29.91 -6.15 -17.26
CA HIS A 198 -31.18 -6.00 -17.94
C HIS A 198 -32.23 -6.84 -17.23
N ILE A 199 -33.41 -6.26 -17.00
CA ILE A 199 -34.52 -6.92 -16.32
C ILE A 199 -35.75 -6.79 -17.20
N CYS A 200 -36.52 -7.87 -17.34
CA CYS A 200 -37.79 -7.85 -18.06
C CYS A 200 -38.92 -7.45 -17.10
N GLY A 201 -39.74 -6.46 -17.47
CA GLY A 201 -40.85 -6.00 -16.64
C GLY A 201 -41.97 -7.03 -16.47
N LYS A 202 -42.19 -7.91 -17.45
CA LYS A 202 -43.26 -8.93 -17.42
C LYS A 202 -42.91 -10.13 -16.55
N CYS A 203 -41.76 -10.77 -16.81
CA CYS A 203 -41.34 -11.97 -16.07
C CYS A 203 -40.44 -11.69 -14.86
N LYS A 204 -39.98 -10.44 -14.69
CA LYS A 204 -39.14 -10.00 -13.56
C LYS A 204 -37.78 -10.71 -13.46
N ASN A 205 -37.42 -11.47 -14.49
CA ASN A 205 -36.15 -12.20 -14.55
C ASN A 205 -35.07 -11.34 -15.20
N MET A 206 -33.81 -11.66 -14.86
CA MET A 206 -32.65 -11.11 -15.53
C MET A 206 -32.62 -11.55 -17.01
N VAL A 207 -32.39 -10.58 -17.89
CA VAL A 207 -32.29 -10.75 -19.33
C VAL A 207 -30.83 -10.74 -19.78
N ASN A 208 -30.47 -11.68 -20.64
CA ASN A 208 -29.15 -11.72 -21.26
C ASN A 208 -29.14 -10.95 -22.58
N VAL A 209 -27.98 -10.37 -22.92
CA VAL A 209 -27.72 -9.79 -24.23
C VAL A 209 -27.29 -10.90 -25.17
N ILE A 210 -28.11 -11.19 -26.18
CA ILE A 210 -27.91 -12.30 -27.12
C ILE A 210 -27.76 -11.72 -28.52
N GLN A 211 -26.92 -12.35 -29.33
CA GLN A 211 -26.85 -12.08 -30.77
C GLN A 211 -27.88 -12.95 -31.48
N ARG A 212 -28.90 -12.31 -32.06
CA ARG A 212 -29.99 -12.97 -32.77
C ARG A 212 -29.83 -12.75 -34.27
N SER A 213 -30.08 -13.78 -35.08
CA SER A 213 -30.17 -13.64 -36.53
C SER A 213 -31.60 -13.23 -36.90
N VAL A 214 -31.77 -12.01 -37.37
CA VAL A 214 -33.05 -11.49 -37.89
C VAL A 214 -32.93 -11.44 -39.43
N GLN A 215 -34.05 -11.53 -40.15
CA GLN A 215 -34.06 -11.42 -41.62
C GLN A 215 -33.41 -10.08 -42.04
N GLY A 216 -32.18 -10.15 -42.57
CA GLY A 216 -31.36 -8.98 -42.94
C GLY A 216 -30.10 -8.72 -42.10
N GLY A 217 -29.82 -9.49 -41.04
CA GLY A 217 -28.54 -9.36 -40.31
C GLY A 217 -28.50 -9.98 -38.90
N LYS A 218 -27.34 -9.94 -38.26
CA LYS A 218 -27.18 -10.35 -36.85
C LYS A 218 -27.33 -9.13 -35.94
N VAL A 219 -28.38 -9.08 -35.12
CA VAL A 219 -28.64 -7.99 -34.17
C VAL A 219 -28.26 -8.44 -32.76
N ARG A 220 -27.38 -7.68 -32.09
CA ARG A 220 -27.02 -7.91 -30.69
C ARG A 220 -27.86 -7.00 -29.81
N GLY A 221 -28.67 -7.59 -28.93
CA GLY A 221 -29.53 -6.82 -28.03
C GLY A 221 -30.04 -7.64 -26.87
N PRO A 222 -30.61 -6.99 -25.83
CA PRO A 222 -31.26 -7.70 -24.76
C PRO A 222 -32.50 -8.42 -25.31
N TYR A 223 -32.71 -9.66 -24.88
CA TYR A 223 -33.86 -10.45 -25.30
C TYR A 223 -34.30 -11.39 -24.21
N CYS A 224 -35.57 -11.27 -23.81
CA CYS A 224 -36.14 -12.16 -22.82
C CYS A 224 -36.41 -13.52 -23.46
N ARG A 225 -35.72 -14.58 -23.00
CA ARG A 225 -35.99 -15.96 -23.45
C ARG A 225 -37.27 -16.55 -22.86
N PHE A 226 -37.78 -15.99 -21.76
CA PHE A 226 -38.98 -16.49 -21.10
C PHE A 226 -40.27 -15.93 -21.72
N CYS A 227 -40.27 -14.65 -22.10
CA CYS A 227 -41.43 -13.98 -22.70
C CYS A 227 -41.35 -13.87 -24.23
N GLU A 228 -40.22 -14.26 -24.81
CA GLU A 228 -39.91 -14.11 -26.25
C GLU A 228 -40.09 -12.67 -26.76
N SER A 229 -39.95 -11.68 -25.87
CA SER A 229 -40.14 -10.27 -26.18
C SER A 229 -38.81 -9.49 -26.08
N VAL A 230 -38.71 -8.49 -26.95
CA VAL A 230 -37.74 -7.38 -26.83
C VAL A 230 -38.36 -6.21 -26.06
N GLU A 231 -39.69 -6.16 -26.04
CA GLU A 231 -40.50 -5.15 -25.38
C GLU A 231 -40.42 -5.32 -23.85
N ASP A 232 -40.46 -4.19 -23.14
CA ASP A 232 -40.42 -4.09 -21.67
C ASP A 232 -39.13 -4.59 -21.01
N ILE A 233 -37.97 -4.17 -21.54
CA ILE A 233 -36.66 -4.42 -20.93
C ILE A 233 -36.10 -3.14 -20.33
N VAL A 234 -35.91 -3.14 -19.00
CA VAL A 234 -35.33 -2.02 -18.25
C VAL A 234 -33.83 -2.28 -18.01
N LYS A 235 -33.02 -1.22 -18.11
CA LYS A 235 -31.60 -1.26 -17.75
C LYS A 235 -31.44 -0.74 -16.32
N VAL A 236 -30.77 -1.50 -15.47
CA VAL A 236 -30.53 -1.15 -14.07
C VAL A 236 -29.03 -1.27 -13.77
N ASP A 237 -28.54 -0.30 -13.02
CA ASP A 237 -27.17 -0.26 -12.53
C ASP A 237 -27.08 -1.04 -11.21
N VAL A 238 -26.27 -2.11 -11.19
CA VAL A 238 -26.09 -3.04 -10.07
C VAL A 238 -24.63 -3.46 -9.93
N PRO A 239 -24.15 -3.70 -8.71
CA PRO A 239 -22.78 -4.16 -8.51
C PRO A 239 -22.60 -5.50 -9.20
N TYR A 240 -21.45 -5.68 -9.86
CA TYR A 240 -21.17 -6.89 -10.60
C TYR A 240 -21.18 -8.13 -9.70
N GLY A 241 -20.78 -7.99 -8.43
CA GLY A 241 -20.93 -9.05 -7.44
C GLY A 241 -22.37 -9.53 -7.27
N ALA A 242 -23.35 -8.63 -7.26
CA ALA A 242 -24.77 -9.00 -7.19
C ALA A 242 -25.25 -9.68 -8.48
N LYS A 243 -24.80 -9.19 -9.64
CA LYS A 243 -25.09 -9.83 -10.94
C LYS A 243 -24.55 -11.26 -11.00
N LEU A 244 -23.33 -11.48 -10.51
CA LEU A 244 -22.72 -12.81 -10.41
C LEU A 244 -23.51 -13.71 -9.46
N LEU A 245 -23.91 -13.21 -8.29
CA LEU A 245 -24.75 -13.95 -7.34
C LEU A 245 -26.06 -14.41 -7.99
N CYS A 246 -26.71 -13.55 -8.77
CA CYS A 246 -27.94 -13.91 -9.48
C CYS A 246 -27.71 -15.05 -10.48
N GLN A 247 -26.56 -15.07 -11.16
CA GLN A 247 -26.19 -16.11 -12.12
C GLN A 247 -25.90 -17.45 -11.41
N GLU A 248 -25.22 -17.42 -10.27
CA GLU A 248 -24.92 -18.62 -9.48
C GLU A 248 -26.18 -19.21 -8.83
N LEU A 249 -27.07 -18.37 -8.29
CA LEU A 249 -28.35 -18.88 -7.77
C LEU A 249 -29.21 -19.49 -8.88
N PHE A 250 -29.21 -18.90 -10.06
CA PHE A 250 -29.92 -19.44 -11.21
C PHE A 250 -29.34 -20.78 -11.67
N SER A 251 -28.01 -20.99 -11.57
CA SER A 251 -27.38 -22.28 -11.88
C SER A 251 -27.79 -23.39 -10.91
N MET A 252 -28.11 -23.03 -9.67
CA MET A 252 -28.67 -23.93 -8.64
C MET A 252 -30.19 -24.13 -8.75
N GLY A 253 -30.85 -23.49 -9.72
CA GLY A 253 -32.31 -23.56 -9.91
C GLY A 253 -33.11 -22.58 -9.06
N ILE A 254 -32.46 -21.64 -8.36
CA ILE A 254 -33.12 -20.59 -7.59
C ILE A 254 -33.29 -19.35 -8.48
N SER A 255 -34.54 -18.94 -8.71
CA SER A 255 -34.84 -17.75 -9.50
C SER A 255 -35.11 -16.53 -8.61
N LEU A 256 -34.33 -15.46 -8.82
CA LEU A 256 -34.59 -14.14 -8.23
C LEU A 256 -35.46 -13.32 -9.17
N LYS A 257 -36.58 -12.79 -8.64
CA LYS A 257 -37.48 -11.89 -9.35
C LYS A 257 -37.27 -10.46 -8.88
N PHE A 258 -37.14 -9.53 -9.81
CA PHE A 258 -36.94 -8.12 -9.56
C PHE A 258 -38.18 -7.31 -9.94
N ASP A 259 -38.70 -6.57 -8.97
CA ASP A 259 -39.70 -5.53 -9.22
C ASP A 259 -39.00 -4.23 -9.60
N THR A 260 -39.38 -3.67 -10.74
CA THR A 260 -38.82 -2.41 -11.24
C THR A 260 -39.90 -1.34 -11.26
N GLU A 261 -39.67 -0.27 -10.52
CA GLU A 261 -40.47 0.95 -10.56
C GLU A 261 -39.65 2.07 -11.17
N ILE A 262 -40.32 3.00 -11.87
CA ILE A 262 -39.66 4.19 -12.41
C ILE A 262 -39.61 5.20 -11.27
N CYS A 263 -38.40 5.55 -10.83
CA CYS A 263 -38.16 6.61 -9.86
C CYS A 263 -38.29 8.00 -10.47
#